data_AF-A0A2V7VDD1-F1
#
_entry.id   AF-A0A2V7VDD1-F1
#
_cell.length_a   1.000
_cell.length_b   1.000
_cell.length_c   1.000
_cell.angle_alpha   90.00
_cell.angle_beta   90.00
_cell.angle_gamma   90.00
#
_symmetry.space_group_name_H-M   'P 1'
#
loop_
_entity.id
_entity.type
_entity.pdbx_description
1 polymer ?
#
loop_
_entity_poly.entity_id
_entity_poly.type
_entity_poly.pdbx_seq_one_letter_code
_entity_poly.pdbx_strand_id
1 'polypeptide(L)'
;MSARRKSPAPLEIWKFGGASVVDAAAVRNAVDLIRRHPGPVVVVVSALGGVTDALLEGARRSAGGDATAAAGVAASFLRRHRDIAMELVPPGRVRRELLASADHQAREYKEIAHAVAALGELSPRASDTLIARGERAASAVLAAALHAAGRRAERVDATEVVTTDGRHGAAAPDLVATRKRARRRLAALLRRGVTPVVPGFVGRGPDGSVTTLGRGGSDLTATLLARALGAARVVLWKDVPGILTADPRAVPDARLVPQLHHREAAEVAY
;
A
#
# COMPACT_ATOMS: atom_id res chain seq x y z
N MET A 1 23.11 16.08 -38.40
CA MET A 1 21.76 15.59 -38.01
C MET A 1 21.67 15.58 -36.50
N SER A 2 20.97 16.56 -35.91
CA SER A 2 20.81 16.67 -34.45
C SER A 2 19.85 15.57 -33.97
N ALA A 3 20.37 14.61 -33.21
CA ALA A 3 19.55 13.60 -32.56
C ALA A 3 18.58 14.31 -31.60
N ARG A 4 17.30 14.37 -31.97
CA ARG A 4 16.23 14.78 -31.04
C ARG A 4 16.33 13.89 -29.80
N ARG A 5 16.88 14.44 -28.70
CA ARG A 5 16.75 13.84 -27.37
C ARG A 5 15.26 13.60 -27.15
N LYS A 6 14.81 12.35 -27.15
CA LYS A 6 13.46 11.99 -26.70
C LYS A 6 13.30 12.56 -25.30
N SER A 7 12.30 13.41 -25.10
CA SER A 7 11.95 13.91 -23.77
C SER A 7 11.77 12.69 -22.84
N PRO A 8 12.28 12.74 -21.60
CA PRO A 8 12.14 11.62 -20.67
C PRO A 8 10.66 11.28 -20.52
N ALA A 9 10.34 9.99 -20.49
CA ALA A 9 8.97 9.53 -20.29
C ALA A 9 8.40 10.18 -19.01
N PRO A 10 7.15 10.66 -19.04
CA PRO A 10 6.57 11.33 -17.89
C PRO A 10 6.44 10.36 -16.70
N LEU A 11 6.53 10.90 -15.48
CA LEU A 11 6.33 10.13 -14.26
C LEU A 11 4.89 9.64 -14.14
N GLU A 12 4.72 8.36 -13.82
CA GLU A 12 3.45 7.76 -13.46
C GLU A 12 3.44 7.31 -12.00
N ILE A 13 2.26 7.37 -11.36
CA ILE A 13 2.01 6.74 -10.06
C ILE A 13 1.08 5.56 -10.28
N TRP A 14 1.50 4.35 -9.92
CA TRP A 14 0.70 3.14 -10.07
C TRP A 14 0.27 2.65 -8.71
N LYS A 15 -1.04 2.44 -8.51
CA LYS A 15 -1.58 1.90 -7.28
C LYS A 15 -2.08 0.49 -7.51
N PHE A 16 -1.70 -0.45 -6.65
CA PHE A 16 -2.24 -1.80 -6.62
C PHE A 16 -3.16 -1.99 -5.41
N GLY A 17 -4.42 -2.37 -5.67
CA GLY A 17 -5.40 -2.73 -4.63
C GLY A 17 -5.12 -4.10 -4.02
N GLY A 18 -5.80 -4.43 -2.92
CA GLY A 18 -5.58 -5.70 -2.21
C GLY A 18 -5.87 -6.94 -3.06
N ALA A 19 -6.86 -6.88 -3.96
CA ALA A 19 -7.12 -7.95 -4.92
C ALA A 19 -5.97 -8.14 -5.93
N SER A 20 -5.27 -7.06 -6.30
CA SER A 20 -4.12 -7.10 -7.20
C SER A 20 -2.83 -7.62 -6.52
N VAL A 21 -2.87 -7.87 -5.21
CA VAL A 21 -1.75 -8.42 -4.43
C VAL A 21 -2.25 -9.44 -3.39
N VAL A 22 -3.27 -10.23 -3.72
CA VAL A 22 -3.90 -11.15 -2.74
C VAL A 22 -3.04 -12.37 -2.42
N ASP A 23 -2.26 -12.84 -3.39
CA ASP A 23 -1.39 -14.00 -3.36
C ASP A 23 -0.13 -13.80 -4.23
N ALA A 24 0.69 -14.84 -4.35
CA ALA A 24 1.95 -14.77 -5.09
C ALA A 24 1.74 -14.61 -6.61
N ALA A 25 0.69 -15.21 -7.18
CA ALA A 25 0.37 -15.07 -8.59
C ALA A 25 -0.03 -13.62 -8.93
N ALA A 26 -0.86 -13.00 -8.08
CA ALA A 26 -1.26 -11.60 -8.22
C ALA A 26 -0.06 -10.65 -8.08
N VAL A 27 0.81 -10.86 -7.08
CA VAL A 27 2.04 -10.07 -6.91
C VAL A 27 2.98 -10.25 -8.10
N ARG A 28 3.12 -11.47 -8.65
CA ARG A 28 3.92 -11.74 -9.85
C ARG A 28 3.39 -10.97 -11.06
N ASN A 29 2.08 -10.95 -11.26
CA ASN A 29 1.45 -10.15 -12.31
C ASN A 29 1.75 -8.65 -12.15
N ALA A 30 1.63 -8.12 -10.91
CA ALA A 30 2.00 -6.73 -10.63
C ALA A 30 3.47 -6.44 -10.94
N VAL A 31 4.39 -7.34 -10.56
CA VAL A 31 5.81 -7.26 -10.89
C VAL A 31 6.04 -7.21 -12.40
N ASP A 32 5.37 -8.07 -13.17
CA ASP A 32 5.51 -8.11 -14.62
C ASP A 32 4.98 -6.86 -15.32
N LEU A 33 3.88 -6.28 -14.83
CA LEU A 33 3.36 -5.01 -15.33
C LEU A 33 4.37 -3.88 -15.09
N ILE A 34 4.88 -3.77 -13.86
CA ILE A 34 5.84 -2.72 -13.48
C ILE A 34 7.16 -2.87 -14.23
N ARG A 35 7.65 -4.10 -14.40
CA ARG A 35 8.91 -4.40 -15.11
C ARG A 35 8.84 -3.98 -16.58
N ARG A 36 7.70 -4.20 -17.23
CA ARG A 36 7.46 -3.83 -18.63
C ARG A 36 7.28 -2.32 -18.85
N HIS A 37 7.03 -1.54 -17.79
CA HIS A 37 6.90 -0.09 -17.92
C HIS A 37 8.28 0.58 -18.16
N PRO A 38 8.50 1.24 -19.30
CA PRO A 38 9.80 1.77 -19.67
C PRO A 38 10.15 3.10 -18.96
N GLY A 39 9.16 3.74 -18.34
CA GLY A 39 9.31 5.05 -17.72
C GLY A 39 9.60 5.02 -16.21
N PRO A 40 9.80 6.22 -15.63
CA PRO A 40 9.83 6.38 -14.18
C PRO A 40 8.43 6.14 -13.60
N VAL A 41 8.36 5.31 -12.55
CA VAL A 41 7.12 4.96 -11.87
C VAL A 41 7.35 4.92 -10.36
N VAL A 42 6.40 5.47 -9.60
CA VAL A 42 6.25 5.23 -8.16
C VAL A 42 5.08 4.28 -7.97
N VAL A 43 5.29 3.24 -7.18
CA VAL A 43 4.28 2.23 -6.90
C VAL A 43 3.71 2.47 -5.51
N VAL A 44 2.39 2.51 -5.41
CA VAL A 44 1.64 2.52 -4.15
C VAL A 44 0.93 1.18 -4.02
N VAL A 45 1.00 0.54 -2.86
CA VAL A 45 0.40 -0.79 -2.68
C VAL A 45 -0.39 -0.87 -1.38
N SER A 46 -1.56 -1.50 -1.45
CA SER A 46 -2.39 -1.79 -0.28
C SER A 46 -1.87 -3.03 0.45
N ALA A 47 -2.44 -3.35 1.62
CA ALA A 47 -2.22 -4.68 2.21
C ALA A 47 -2.68 -5.80 1.25
N LEU A 48 -2.17 -7.01 1.45
CA LEU A 48 -2.68 -8.19 0.73
C LEU A 48 -4.19 -8.33 0.99
N GLY A 49 -4.95 -8.81 0.01
CA GLY A 49 -6.42 -8.90 0.10
C GLY A 49 -6.91 -9.52 1.42
N GLY A 50 -7.79 -8.82 2.13
CA GLY A 50 -8.38 -9.24 3.41
C GLY A 50 -7.46 -9.12 4.64
N VAL A 51 -6.19 -8.72 4.50
CA VAL A 51 -5.28 -8.58 5.66
C VAL A 51 -5.69 -7.43 6.58
N THR A 52 -6.01 -6.26 6.04
CA THR A 52 -6.44 -5.10 6.84
C THR A 52 -7.66 -5.42 7.69
N ASP A 53 -8.67 -6.06 7.08
CA ASP A 53 -9.90 -6.47 7.77
C ASP A 53 -9.61 -7.51 8.85
N ALA A 54 -8.76 -8.51 8.56
CA ALA A 54 -8.38 -9.52 9.54
C ALA A 54 -7.62 -8.93 10.75
N LEU A 55 -6.71 -7.98 10.52
CA LEU A 55 -5.98 -7.28 11.58
C LEU A 55 -6.93 -6.46 12.46
N LEU A 56 -7.87 -5.75 11.85
CA LEU A 56 -8.83 -4.92 12.57
C LEU A 56 -9.82 -5.79 13.36
N GLU A 57 -10.35 -6.84 12.74
CA GLU A 57 -11.29 -7.76 13.38
C GLU A 57 -10.63 -8.55 14.52
N GLY A 58 -9.40 -9.01 14.32
CA GLY A 58 -8.64 -9.67 15.37
C GLY A 58 -8.42 -8.76 16.58
N ALA A 59 -8.10 -7.49 16.36
CA ALA A 59 -7.93 -6.52 17.42
C ALA A 59 -9.24 -6.23 18.17
N ARG A 60 -10.38 -6.11 17.45
CA ARG A 60 -11.71 -5.93 18.06
C ARG A 60 -12.12 -7.14 18.89
N ARG A 61 -11.93 -8.36 18.38
CA ARG A 61 -12.19 -9.58 19.13
C ARG A 61 -11.33 -9.71 20.38
N SER A 62 -10.06 -9.33 20.29
CA SER A 62 -9.18 -9.26 21.46
C SER A 62 -9.68 -8.25 22.49
N ALA A 63 -10.12 -7.05 22.08
CA ALA A 63 -10.77 -6.10 22.99
C ALA A 63 -12.04 -6.68 23.66
N GLY A 64 -12.78 -7.53 22.93
CA GLY A 64 -13.94 -8.27 23.43
C GLY A 64 -13.63 -9.51 24.29
N GLY A 65 -12.37 -9.75 24.65
CA GLY A 65 -11.97 -10.85 25.54
C GLY A 65 -11.61 -12.18 24.86
N ASP A 66 -11.56 -12.24 23.53
CA ASP A 66 -11.10 -13.43 22.82
C ASP A 66 -9.58 -13.55 22.85
N ALA A 67 -9.08 -14.37 23.77
CA ALA A 67 -7.65 -14.62 23.98
C ALA A 67 -6.95 -15.31 22.78
N THR A 68 -7.71 -15.92 21.86
CA THR A 68 -7.15 -16.67 20.72
C THR A 68 -7.09 -15.86 19.43
N ALA A 69 -7.91 -14.80 19.32
CA ALA A 69 -8.03 -13.98 18.11
C ALA A 69 -6.68 -13.39 17.65
N ALA A 70 -5.91 -12.81 18.58
CA ALA A 70 -4.62 -12.21 18.29
C ALA A 70 -3.63 -13.23 17.70
N ALA A 71 -3.53 -14.41 18.33
CA ALA A 71 -2.63 -15.47 17.90
C ALA A 71 -3.01 -16.02 16.52
N GLY A 72 -4.31 -16.26 16.27
CA GLY A 72 -4.81 -16.75 15.00
C GLY A 72 -4.53 -15.80 13.84
N VAL A 73 -4.82 -14.50 14.03
CA VAL A 73 -4.58 -13.47 13.01
C VAL A 73 -3.08 -13.28 12.76
N ALA A 74 -2.25 -13.23 13.81
CA ALA A 74 -0.81 -13.13 13.67
C ALA A 74 -0.20 -14.30 12.89
N ALA A 75 -0.67 -15.52 13.17
CA ALA A 75 -0.23 -16.72 12.45
C ALA A 75 -0.65 -16.69 10.98
N SER A 76 -1.89 -16.30 10.69
CA SER A 76 -2.39 -16.15 9.31
C SER A 76 -1.61 -15.09 8.54
N PHE A 77 -1.41 -13.91 9.15
CA PHE A 77 -0.59 -12.83 8.59
C PHE A 77 0.82 -13.33 8.25
N LEU A 78 1.48 -14.00 9.20
CA LEU A 78 2.83 -14.49 9.03
C LEU A 78 2.92 -15.51 7.89
N ARG A 79 2.03 -16.52 7.87
CA ARG A 79 2.02 -17.55 6.83
C ARG A 79 1.87 -16.93 5.45
N ARG A 80 0.83 -16.10 5.22
CA ARG A 80 0.57 -15.49 3.92
C ARG A 80 1.76 -14.69 3.38
N HIS A 81 2.39 -13.87 4.21
CA HIS A 81 3.55 -13.08 3.77
C HIS A 81 4.79 -13.94 3.55
N ARG A 82 5.01 -14.98 4.38
CA ARG A 82 6.12 -15.92 4.19
C ARG A 82 5.97 -16.69 2.89
N ASP A 83 4.79 -17.24 2.61
CA ASP A 83 4.54 -18.07 1.43
C ASP A 83 4.82 -17.28 0.15
N ILE A 84 4.28 -16.05 0.05
CA ILE A 84 4.54 -15.16 -1.09
C ILE A 84 6.02 -14.79 -1.19
N ALA A 85 6.68 -14.46 -0.08
CA ALA A 85 8.10 -14.12 -0.09
C ALA A 85 8.99 -15.30 -0.50
N MET A 86 8.64 -16.53 -0.09
CA MET A 86 9.38 -17.74 -0.46
C MET A 86 9.20 -18.10 -1.93
N GLU A 87 8.02 -17.87 -2.48
CA GLU A 87 7.72 -18.15 -3.89
C GLU A 87 8.37 -17.13 -4.84
N LEU A 88 8.35 -15.85 -4.49
CA LEU A 88 8.74 -14.77 -5.42
C LEU A 88 10.18 -14.26 -5.23
N VAL A 89 10.79 -14.52 -4.07
CA VAL A 89 12.14 -14.03 -3.77
C VAL A 89 13.09 -15.23 -3.60
N PRO A 90 14.22 -15.27 -4.34
CA PRO A 90 15.16 -16.38 -4.25
C PRO A 90 15.82 -16.46 -2.86
N PRO A 91 16.35 -17.64 -2.48
CA PRO A 91 17.13 -17.80 -1.26
C PRO A 91 18.29 -16.79 -1.19
N GLY A 92 18.39 -16.05 -0.08
CA GLY A 92 19.43 -15.05 0.09
C GLY A 92 19.16 -14.11 1.26
N ARG A 93 20.01 -13.08 1.39
CA ARG A 93 19.91 -12.07 2.45
C ARG A 93 18.55 -11.37 2.45
N VAL A 94 18.11 -10.89 1.29
CA VAL A 94 16.84 -10.15 1.14
C VAL A 94 15.65 -11.00 1.60
N ARG A 95 15.58 -12.28 1.21
CA ARG A 95 14.51 -13.17 1.66
C ARG A 95 14.54 -13.37 3.18
N ARG A 96 15.71 -13.60 3.77
CA ARG A 96 15.81 -13.75 5.24
C ARG A 96 15.35 -12.49 5.97
N GLU A 97 15.72 -11.31 5.49
CA GLU A 97 15.29 -10.03 6.05
C GLU A 97 13.77 -9.84 5.95
N LEU A 98 13.15 -10.21 4.83
CA LEU A 98 11.69 -10.19 4.68
C LEU A 98 10.98 -11.14 5.65
N LEU A 99 11.46 -12.39 5.75
CA LEU A 99 10.85 -13.38 6.65
C LEU A 99 10.99 -12.97 8.12
N ALA A 100 12.13 -12.37 8.50
CA ALA A 100 12.35 -11.82 9.84
C ALA A 100 11.45 -10.60 10.10
N SER A 101 11.29 -9.71 9.11
CA SER A 101 10.40 -8.55 9.21
C SER A 101 8.94 -8.99 9.39
N ALA A 102 8.45 -9.96 8.60
CA ALA A 102 7.10 -10.49 8.74
C ALA A 102 6.87 -11.11 10.13
N ASP A 103 7.86 -11.84 10.63
CA ASP A 103 7.82 -12.45 11.97
C ASP A 103 7.77 -11.40 13.08
N HIS A 104 8.60 -10.36 12.99
CA HIS A 104 8.58 -9.24 13.92
C HIS A 104 7.24 -8.50 13.90
N GLN A 105 6.70 -8.18 12.72
CA GLN A 105 5.38 -7.54 12.59
C GLN A 105 4.26 -8.39 13.19
N ALA A 106 4.30 -9.72 13.00
CA ALA A 106 3.33 -10.64 13.61
C ALA A 106 3.45 -10.69 15.15
N ARG A 107 4.68 -10.64 15.68
CA ARG A 107 4.92 -10.59 17.13
C ARG A 107 4.38 -9.30 17.75
N GLU A 108 4.76 -8.15 17.21
CA GLU A 108 4.27 -6.85 17.72
C GLU A 108 2.74 -6.72 17.62
N TYR A 109 2.12 -7.29 16.56
CA TYR A 109 0.66 -7.31 16.46
C TYR A 109 0.04 -8.02 17.66
N LYS A 110 0.57 -9.19 18.07
CA LYS A 110 0.07 -9.91 19.26
C LYS A 110 0.27 -9.10 20.53
N GLU A 111 1.44 -8.48 20.71
CA GLU A 111 1.75 -7.69 21.90
C GLU A 111 0.76 -6.52 22.06
N ILE A 112 0.51 -5.77 20.99
CA ILE A 112 -0.45 -4.67 21.00
C ILE A 112 -1.88 -5.20 21.17
N ALA A 113 -2.25 -6.29 20.50
CA ALA A 113 -3.58 -6.88 20.63
C ALA A 113 -3.84 -7.41 22.05
N HIS A 114 -2.83 -7.93 22.75
CA HIS A 114 -2.93 -8.32 24.15
C HIS A 114 -3.09 -7.11 25.07
N ALA A 115 -2.39 -6.00 24.80
CA ALA A 115 -2.59 -4.75 25.53
C ALA A 115 -4.02 -4.21 25.33
N VAL A 116 -4.53 -4.27 24.10
CA VAL A 116 -5.93 -3.94 23.77
C VAL A 116 -6.92 -4.84 24.53
N ALA A 117 -6.63 -6.14 24.62
CA ALA A 117 -7.46 -7.08 25.40
C ALA A 117 -7.47 -6.76 26.90
N ALA A 118 -6.31 -6.41 27.46
CA ALA A 118 -6.19 -6.04 28.88
C ALA A 118 -6.94 -4.75 29.21
N LEU A 119 -7.00 -3.80 28.27
CA LEU A 119 -7.75 -2.55 28.43
C LEU A 119 -9.25 -2.69 28.11
N GLY A 120 -9.65 -3.73 27.37
CA GLY A 120 -11.03 -3.91 26.92
C GLY A 120 -11.47 -2.92 25.85
N GLU A 121 -10.54 -2.15 25.26
CA GLU A 121 -10.84 -1.13 24.26
C GLU A 121 -9.78 -1.06 23.15
N LEU A 122 -10.24 -0.83 21.91
CA LEU A 122 -9.38 -0.57 20.76
C LEU A 122 -9.40 0.92 20.43
N SER A 123 -8.40 1.66 20.91
CA SER A 123 -8.26 3.08 20.57
C SER A 123 -7.95 3.29 19.08
N PRO A 124 -8.34 4.43 18.47
CA PRO A 124 -8.00 4.75 17.09
C PRO A 124 -6.49 4.71 16.81
N ARG A 125 -5.66 5.15 17.77
CA ARG A 125 -4.19 5.11 17.67
C ARG A 125 -3.64 3.69 17.62
N ALA A 126 -4.16 2.81 18.47
CA ALA A 126 -3.80 1.39 18.46
C ALA A 126 -4.25 0.74 17.15
N SER A 127 -5.47 1.04 16.71
CA SER A 127 -6.02 0.57 15.42
C SER A 127 -5.10 0.94 14.25
N ASP A 128 -4.77 2.23 14.09
CA ASP A 128 -3.88 2.71 13.02
C ASP A 128 -2.53 1.97 13.03
N THR A 129 -1.95 1.79 14.21
CA THR A 129 -0.68 1.09 14.39
C THR A 129 -0.79 -0.38 13.98
N LEU A 130 -1.87 -1.07 14.37
CA LEU A 130 -2.12 -2.47 14.06
C LEU A 130 -2.29 -2.70 12.56
N ILE A 131 -3.15 -1.92 11.91
CA ILE A 131 -3.52 -2.16 10.51
C ILE A 131 -2.45 -1.73 9.51
N ALA A 132 -1.64 -0.71 9.81
CA ALA A 132 -0.54 -0.25 8.95
C ALA A 132 0.51 -1.34 8.64
N ARG A 133 0.54 -2.41 9.43
CA ARG A 133 1.42 -3.58 9.21
C ARG A 133 1.10 -4.27 7.88
N GLY A 134 -0.16 -4.28 7.47
CA GLY A 134 -0.60 -4.90 6.21
C GLY A 134 0.11 -4.29 5.00
N GLU A 135 0.02 -2.98 4.85
CA GLU A 135 0.64 -2.24 3.74
C GLU A 135 2.17 -2.27 3.83
N ARG A 136 2.74 -2.17 5.04
CA ARG A 136 4.20 -2.24 5.23
C ARG A 136 4.77 -3.59 4.79
N ALA A 137 4.13 -4.69 5.16
CA ALA A 137 4.59 -6.02 4.76
C ALA A 137 4.36 -6.29 3.27
N ALA A 138 3.21 -5.90 2.71
CA ALA A 138 2.93 -6.04 1.28
C ALA A 138 3.91 -5.22 0.42
N SER A 139 4.21 -3.98 0.81
CA SER A 139 5.20 -3.14 0.11
C SER A 139 6.63 -3.67 0.19
N ALA A 140 7.02 -4.29 1.30
CA ALA A 140 8.31 -4.95 1.43
C ALA A 140 8.44 -6.16 0.47
N VAL A 141 7.41 -7.01 0.44
CA VAL A 141 7.36 -8.17 -0.47
C VAL A 141 7.42 -7.72 -1.93
N LEU A 142 6.60 -6.74 -2.33
CA LEU A 142 6.58 -6.24 -3.71
C LEU A 142 7.91 -5.62 -4.13
N ALA A 143 8.54 -4.81 -3.26
CA ALA A 143 9.84 -4.21 -3.56
C ALA A 143 10.94 -5.27 -3.76
N ALA A 144 10.96 -6.30 -2.92
CA ALA A 144 11.92 -7.40 -3.05
C ALA A 144 11.66 -8.26 -4.29
N ALA A 145 10.39 -8.55 -4.60
CA ALA A 145 10.00 -9.30 -5.79
C ALA A 145 10.37 -8.55 -7.08
N LEU A 146 10.18 -7.23 -7.12
CA LEU A 146 10.65 -6.38 -8.22
C LEU A 146 12.18 -6.47 -8.38
N HIS A 147 12.91 -6.39 -7.27
CA HIS A 147 14.37 -6.50 -7.28
C HIS A 147 14.83 -7.87 -7.80
N ALA A 148 14.21 -8.95 -7.34
CA ALA A 148 14.47 -10.32 -7.80
C ALA A 148 14.17 -10.49 -9.31
N ALA A 149 13.17 -9.78 -9.84
CA ALA A 149 12.82 -9.77 -11.26
C ALA A 149 13.67 -8.80 -12.12
N GLY A 150 14.73 -8.22 -11.56
CA GLY A 150 15.66 -7.34 -12.27
C GLY A 150 15.24 -5.87 -12.37
N ARG A 151 14.12 -5.47 -11.74
CA ARG A 151 13.73 -4.06 -11.63
C ARG A 151 14.28 -3.47 -10.34
N ARG A 152 15.16 -2.47 -10.43
CA ARG A 152 15.66 -1.75 -9.26
C ARG A 152 14.50 -1.07 -8.54
N ALA A 153 14.18 -1.55 -7.35
CA ALA A 153 13.10 -1.04 -6.52
C ALA A 153 13.54 -0.90 -5.05
N GLU A 154 12.94 0.06 -4.35
CA GLU A 154 13.22 0.31 -2.94
C GLU A 154 11.89 0.62 -2.22
N ARG A 155 11.64 -0.08 -1.10
CA ARG A 155 10.52 0.26 -0.21
C ARG A 155 10.84 1.59 0.49
N VAL A 156 9.90 2.53 0.43
CA VAL A 156 9.95 3.78 1.20
C VAL A 156 8.82 3.75 2.20
N ASP A 157 9.10 3.96 3.49
CA ASP A 157 8.03 3.99 4.47
C ASP A 157 7.13 5.21 4.23
N ALA A 158 5.81 5.03 4.28
CA ALA A 158 4.87 6.13 4.03
C ALA A 158 5.07 7.27 5.04
N THR A 159 5.50 6.98 6.26
CA THR A 159 5.79 7.99 7.30
C THR A 159 6.97 8.91 6.96
N GLU A 160 7.81 8.53 5.99
CA GLU A 160 8.89 9.38 5.48
C GLU A 160 8.37 10.44 4.50
N VAL A 161 7.23 10.19 3.85
CA VAL A 161 6.76 10.95 2.68
C VAL A 161 5.36 11.55 2.80
N VAL A 162 4.46 10.94 3.57
CA VAL A 162 3.10 11.41 3.85
C VAL A 162 3.01 11.94 5.28
N THR A 163 2.63 13.20 5.42
CA THR A 163 2.37 13.86 6.71
C THR A 163 0.88 14.16 6.82
N THR A 164 0.32 14.05 8.02
CA THR A 164 -1.12 14.24 8.29
C THR A 164 -1.34 15.20 9.46
N ASP A 165 -2.61 15.53 9.70
CA ASP A 165 -3.07 16.32 10.86
C ASP A 165 -2.99 15.56 12.20
N GLY A 166 -2.68 14.26 12.21
CA GLY A 166 -2.60 13.45 13.41
C GLY A 166 -3.93 12.84 13.87
N ARG A 167 -5.04 13.05 13.14
CA ARG A 167 -6.36 12.50 13.52
C ARG A 167 -6.45 11.02 13.17
N HIS A 168 -6.20 10.15 14.14
CA HIS A 168 -6.23 8.70 13.93
C HIS A 168 -7.54 8.16 13.32
N GLY A 169 -7.42 7.13 12.48
CA GLY A 169 -8.51 6.45 11.77
C GLY A 169 -8.95 7.09 10.45
N ALA A 170 -8.82 8.41 10.30
CA ALA A 170 -9.20 9.15 9.08
C ALA A 170 -8.44 10.47 8.97
N ALA A 171 -7.11 10.42 9.06
CA ALA A 171 -6.25 11.59 9.11
C ALA A 171 -6.26 12.35 7.78
N ALA A 172 -6.36 13.68 7.84
CA ALA A 172 -6.27 14.51 6.65
C ALA A 172 -4.79 14.71 6.24
N PRO A 173 -4.41 14.54 4.96
CA PRO A 173 -3.03 14.81 4.54
C PRO A 173 -2.65 16.29 4.62
N ASP A 174 -1.48 16.59 5.19
CA ASP A 174 -0.80 17.87 5.03
C ASP A 174 -0.14 17.92 3.65
N LEU A 175 -0.77 18.65 2.73
CA LEU A 175 -0.32 18.76 1.34
C LEU A 175 1.06 19.42 1.20
N VAL A 176 1.38 20.39 2.06
CA VAL A 176 2.63 21.16 1.97
C VAL A 176 3.79 20.34 2.50
N ALA A 177 3.65 19.77 3.71
CA ALA A 177 4.67 18.93 4.32
C ALA A 177 4.91 17.65 3.49
N THR A 178 3.84 17.01 3.03
CA THR A 178 3.92 15.84 2.14
C THR A 178 4.67 16.18 0.86
N ARG A 179 4.34 17.30 0.19
CA ARG A 179 5.03 17.72 -1.05
C ARG A 179 6.54 17.88 -0.82
N LYS A 180 6.94 18.54 0.27
CA LYS A 180 8.35 18.74 0.62
C LYS A 180 9.07 17.41 0.86
N ARG A 181 8.49 16.54 1.68
CA ARG A 181 9.07 15.23 2.06
C ARG A 181 9.12 14.26 0.88
N ALA A 182 8.02 14.09 0.17
CA ALA A 182 7.92 13.22 -1.00
C ALA A 182 8.91 13.64 -2.10
N ARG A 183 9.01 14.94 -2.42
CA ARG A 183 10.00 15.42 -3.40
C ARG A 183 11.43 15.11 -2.97
N ARG A 184 11.77 15.36 -1.70
CA ARG A 184 13.12 15.09 -1.19
C ARG A 184 13.47 13.61 -1.29
N ARG A 185 12.58 12.72 -0.84
CA ARG A 185 12.86 11.28 -0.73
C ARG A 185 12.70 10.55 -2.06
N LEU A 186 11.57 10.74 -2.75
CA LEU A 186 11.22 9.97 -3.94
C LEU A 186 11.95 10.47 -5.19
N ALA A 187 12.15 11.79 -5.35
CA ALA A 187 12.89 12.30 -6.51
C ALA A 187 14.37 11.88 -6.49
N ALA A 188 14.96 11.68 -5.30
CA ALA A 188 16.31 11.13 -5.18
C ALA A 188 16.40 9.69 -5.72
N LEU A 189 15.41 8.84 -5.44
CA LEU A 189 15.34 7.48 -5.97
C LEU A 189 15.07 7.45 -7.47
N LEU A 190 14.11 8.25 -7.93
CA LEU A 190 13.75 8.34 -9.35
C LEU A 190 14.95 8.79 -10.21
N ARG A 191 15.72 9.79 -9.76
CA ARG A 191 16.97 10.21 -10.45
C ARG A 191 18.02 9.10 -10.54
N ARG A 192 18.03 8.19 -9.57
CA ARG A 192 18.91 7.01 -9.56
C ARG A 192 18.34 5.85 -10.37
N GLY A 193 17.19 5.99 -11.02
CA GLY A 193 16.52 4.91 -11.75
C GLY A 193 15.97 3.80 -10.83
N VAL A 194 15.67 4.12 -9.58
CA VAL A 194 15.07 3.20 -8.61
C VAL A 194 13.57 3.47 -8.55
N THR A 195 12.75 2.43 -8.73
CA THR A 195 11.29 2.46 -8.55
C THR A 195 10.93 2.47 -7.06
N PRO A 196 10.40 3.57 -6.50
CA PRO A 196 9.96 3.58 -5.12
C PRO A 196 8.67 2.77 -4.96
N VAL A 197 8.60 1.94 -3.92
CA VAL A 197 7.38 1.23 -3.51
C VAL A 197 6.94 1.77 -2.16
N VAL A 198 5.79 2.41 -2.12
CA VAL A 198 5.25 3.11 -0.95
C VAL A 198 4.02 2.35 -0.45
N PRO A 199 3.92 2.02 0.85
CA PRO A 199 2.67 1.54 1.42
C PRO A 199 1.61 2.64 1.27
N GLY A 200 0.45 2.30 0.70
CA GLY A 200 -0.71 3.20 0.69
C GLY A 200 -1.30 3.36 2.08
N PHE A 201 -2.37 4.16 2.20
CA PHE A 201 -3.24 4.23 3.40
C PHE A 201 -2.60 4.77 4.68
N VAL A 202 -1.28 4.74 4.82
CA VAL A 202 -0.52 5.09 6.02
C VAL A 202 0.08 6.50 5.88
N GLY A 203 0.17 7.23 6.99
CA GLY A 203 0.81 8.53 7.10
C GLY A 203 1.46 8.75 8.46
N ARG A 204 2.07 9.93 8.64
CA ARG A 204 2.72 10.34 9.88
C ARG A 204 2.04 11.57 10.49
N GLY A 205 1.59 11.45 11.73
CA GLY A 205 1.09 12.59 12.51
C GLY A 205 2.22 13.53 12.98
N PRO A 206 1.88 14.73 13.49
CA PRO A 206 2.86 15.73 13.92
C PRO A 206 3.82 15.24 15.02
N ASP A 207 3.34 14.38 15.93
CA ASP A 207 4.11 13.74 17.01
C ASP A 207 4.98 12.56 16.52
N GLY A 208 4.92 12.23 15.23
CA GLY A 208 5.60 11.07 14.66
C GLY A 208 4.80 9.76 14.74
N SER A 209 3.59 9.79 15.28
CA SER A 209 2.70 8.62 15.31
C SER A 209 2.32 8.16 13.90
N VAL A 210 2.05 6.86 13.79
CA VAL A 210 1.45 6.27 12.59
C VAL A 210 -0.02 6.65 12.56
N THR A 211 -0.46 7.19 11.44
CA THR A 211 -1.86 7.51 11.17
C THR A 211 -2.35 6.77 9.93
N THR A 212 -3.65 6.57 9.81
CA THR A 212 -4.27 6.08 8.58
C THR A 212 -5.18 7.11 7.95
N LEU A 213 -5.31 7.03 6.62
CA LEU A 213 -6.03 8.00 5.79
C LEU A 213 -7.52 7.67 5.61
N GLY A 214 -8.03 6.68 6.34
CA GLY A 214 -9.41 6.21 6.20
C GLY A 214 -9.69 5.38 4.94
N ARG A 215 -10.97 5.11 4.68
CA ARG A 215 -11.42 4.27 3.55
C ARG A 215 -10.94 4.85 2.23
N GLY A 216 -10.43 3.99 1.34
CA GLY A 216 -9.84 4.42 0.07
C GLY A 216 -8.46 5.07 0.21
N GLY A 217 -7.85 5.04 1.40
CA GLY A 217 -6.61 5.76 1.69
C GLY A 217 -5.43 5.42 0.78
N SER A 218 -5.35 4.22 0.20
CA SER A 218 -4.30 3.90 -0.79
C SER A 218 -4.49 4.64 -2.12
N ASP A 219 -5.73 4.85 -2.58
CA ASP A 219 -6.03 5.65 -3.77
C ASP A 219 -5.72 7.14 -3.48
N LEU A 220 -6.03 7.60 -2.26
CA LEU A 220 -5.64 8.93 -1.77
C LEU A 220 -4.12 9.10 -1.71
N THR A 221 -3.36 8.13 -1.20
CA THR A 221 -1.88 8.17 -1.21
C THR A 221 -1.35 8.32 -2.63
N ALA A 222 -1.88 7.57 -3.60
CA ALA A 222 -1.43 7.63 -4.99
C ALA A 222 -1.67 9.00 -5.64
N THR A 223 -2.87 9.56 -5.48
CA THR A 223 -3.22 10.89 -6.00
C THR A 223 -2.45 12.01 -5.29
N LEU A 224 -2.24 11.89 -3.99
CA LEU A 224 -1.42 12.80 -3.19
C LEU A 224 0.03 12.83 -3.66
N LEU A 225 0.64 11.67 -3.87
CA LEU A 225 2.02 11.57 -4.38
C LEU A 225 2.13 12.06 -5.82
N ALA A 226 1.11 11.83 -6.66
CA ALA A 226 1.07 12.38 -8.01
C ALA A 226 1.09 13.90 -8.00
N ARG A 227 0.24 14.53 -7.18
CA ARG A 227 0.22 15.99 -6.98
C ARG A 227 1.56 16.49 -6.44
N ALA A 228 2.14 15.80 -5.45
CA ALA A 228 3.41 16.17 -4.84
C ALA A 228 4.56 16.17 -5.84
N LEU A 229 4.63 15.16 -6.71
CA LEU A 229 5.74 14.94 -7.64
C LEU A 229 5.50 15.55 -9.03
N GLY A 230 4.28 16.03 -9.32
CA GLY A 230 3.92 16.49 -10.67
C GLY A 230 3.87 15.33 -11.68
N ALA A 231 3.37 14.18 -11.25
CA ALA A 231 3.20 13.03 -12.14
C ALA A 231 2.12 13.32 -13.19
N ALA A 232 2.31 12.81 -14.42
CA ALA A 232 1.37 13.04 -15.51
C ALA A 232 0.14 12.13 -15.43
N ARG A 233 0.23 11.00 -14.72
CA ARG A 233 -0.85 10.00 -14.64
C ARG A 233 -0.83 9.26 -13.32
N VAL A 234 -2.04 8.95 -12.83
CA VAL A 234 -2.28 7.94 -11.80
C VAL A 234 -2.98 6.75 -12.45
N VAL A 235 -2.46 5.55 -12.24
CA VAL A 235 -3.07 4.30 -12.71
C VAL A 235 -3.51 3.50 -11.49
N LEU A 236 -4.80 3.21 -11.38
CA LEU A 236 -5.37 2.42 -10.29
C LEU A 236 -5.64 1.00 -10.80
N TRP A 237 -4.80 0.05 -10.42
CA TRP A 237 -5.01 -1.37 -10.70
C TRP A 237 -6.03 -1.94 -9.69
N LYS A 238 -7.18 -2.35 -10.22
CA LYS A 238 -8.31 -2.92 -9.47
C LYS A 238 -8.66 -4.32 -10.01
N ASP A 239 -9.62 -4.96 -9.37
CA ASP A 239 -10.22 -6.26 -9.74
C ASP A 239 -11.29 -6.15 -10.83
N VAL A 240 -11.66 -4.92 -11.20
CA VAL A 240 -12.56 -4.60 -12.32
C VAL A 240 -11.78 -3.90 -13.44
N PRO A 241 -12.21 -4.05 -14.71
CA PRO A 241 -11.50 -3.48 -15.86
C PRO A 241 -11.51 -1.94 -15.91
N GLY A 242 -12.35 -1.29 -15.09
CA GLY A 242 -12.44 0.16 -14.99
C GLY A 242 -13.71 0.58 -14.24
N ILE A 243 -14.15 1.81 -14.46
CA ILE A 243 -15.46 2.27 -14.01
C ILE A 243 -16.51 1.68 -14.94
N LEU A 244 -17.51 1.01 -14.38
CA LEU A 244 -18.61 0.42 -15.11
C LEU A 244 -19.87 1.29 -14.93
N THR A 245 -20.86 1.13 -15.82
CA THR A 245 -22.13 1.88 -15.75
C THR A 245 -22.96 1.57 -14.50
N ALA A 246 -22.71 0.44 -13.83
CA ALA A 246 -23.32 0.02 -12.58
C ALA A 246 -22.40 -1.01 -11.87
N ASP A 247 -22.71 -1.40 -10.63
CA ASP A 247 -22.01 -2.51 -9.96
C ASP A 247 -22.27 -3.82 -10.73
N PRO A 248 -21.24 -4.48 -11.29
CA PRO A 248 -21.40 -5.69 -12.08
C PRO A 248 -21.91 -6.89 -11.27
N ARG A 249 -21.82 -6.83 -9.93
CA ARG A 249 -22.38 -7.86 -9.04
C ARG A 249 -23.89 -7.79 -8.95
N ALA A 250 -24.46 -6.60 -9.12
CA ALA A 250 -25.90 -6.36 -9.11
C ALA A 250 -26.48 -6.32 -10.53
N VAL A 251 -25.72 -5.81 -11.50
CA VAL A 251 -26.12 -5.63 -12.90
C VAL A 251 -25.10 -6.34 -13.80
N PRO A 252 -25.34 -7.60 -14.19
CA PRO A 252 -24.40 -8.38 -14.99
C PRO A 252 -24.03 -7.73 -16.34
N ASP A 253 -24.94 -6.95 -16.93
CA ASP A 253 -24.75 -6.26 -18.20
C ASP A 253 -24.05 -4.89 -18.08
N ALA A 254 -23.45 -4.59 -16.92
CA ALA A 254 -22.72 -3.34 -16.70
C ALA A 254 -21.57 -3.18 -17.71
N ARG A 255 -21.52 -2.02 -18.38
CA ARG A 255 -20.57 -1.75 -19.48
C ARG A 255 -19.43 -0.88 -19.00
N LEU A 256 -18.26 -1.03 -19.61
CA LEU A 256 -17.11 -0.17 -19.35
C LEU A 256 -17.39 1.25 -19.81
N VAL A 257 -17.13 2.22 -18.93
CA VAL A 257 -17.14 3.64 -19.25
C VAL A 257 -15.71 4.02 -19.68
N PRO A 258 -15.46 4.25 -20.98
CA PRO A 258 -14.09 4.41 -21.49
C PRO A 258 -13.44 5.73 -21.06
N GLN A 259 -14.25 6.78 -20.87
CA GLN A 259 -13.80 8.08 -20.42
C GLN A 259 -14.89 8.71 -19.55
N LEU A 260 -14.47 9.32 -18.45
CA LEU A 260 -15.36 9.99 -17.51
C LEU A 260 -14.66 11.26 -17.00
N HIS A 261 -15.41 12.36 -16.88
CA HIS A 261 -14.89 13.57 -16.27
C HIS A 261 -14.73 13.36 -14.75
N HIS A 262 -13.73 13.99 -14.15
CA HIS A 262 -13.42 13.77 -12.72
C HIS A 262 -14.59 14.12 -11.79
N ARG A 263 -15.47 15.06 -12.17
CA ARG A 263 -16.68 15.40 -11.41
C ARG A 263 -17.69 14.26 -11.42
N GLU A 264 -17.93 13.65 -12.58
CA GLU A 264 -18.84 12.52 -12.71
C GLU A 264 -18.29 11.30 -11.96
N ALA A 265 -16.98 11.08 -12.02
CA ALA A 265 -16.32 10.02 -11.26
C ALA A 265 -16.46 10.21 -9.74
N ALA A 266 -16.51 11.46 -9.26
CA ALA A 266 -16.71 11.76 -7.84
C ALA A 266 -18.14 11.42 -7.39
N GLU A 267 -19.16 11.69 -8.21
CA GLU A 267 -20.55 11.33 -7.93
C GLU A 267 -20.77 9.81 -7.89
N VAL A 268 -20.05 9.05 -8.73
CA VAL A 268 -20.11 7.58 -8.74
C VAL A 268 -19.41 6.96 -7.51
N ALA A 269 -18.49 7.69 -6.87
CA ALA A 269 -17.68 7.20 -5.76
C ALA A 269 -18.24 7.57 -4.37
N TYR A 270 -19.21 8.48 -4.30
CA TYR A 270 -19.84 8.97 -3.07
C TYR A 270 -21.06 8.11 -2.70
#